data_AF-A0A0B3S1R5-F1
#
_entry.id   AF-A0A0B3S1R5-F1
#
_cell.length_a   1.000
_cell.length_b   1.000
_cell.length_c   1.000
_cell.angle_alpha   90.00
_cell.angle_beta   90.00
_cell.angle_gamma   90.00
#
_symmetry.space_group_name_H-M   'P 1'
#
loop_
_entity.id
_entity.type
_entity.pdbx_description
1 polymer ?
#
loop_
_entity_poly.entity_id
_entity_poly.type
_entity_poly.pdbx_seq_one_letter_code
_entity_poly.pdbx_strand_id
1 'polypeptide(L)'
;MNRWISGATGLVLGALPLAAQAGLEVCNTTDLRHSVAIGYEAPGGVWTSEGWWQLAPGECKPVMGRDLGRRYFYYRATTPGGDFDGPFSFCSTPDPFTIAGDKDCAARGYDKTRFRKVDTGNAADFTLTLVADGPAPVAPKGAADLSDEEAPLESLHPFARGSLGEPFTQNGIFTGCELIDGLDYCSFEVEGWRYHAYYGAGTADALLDDLQYWPMPLAVELEGDMIAYGDITVEIALGRVTEVFDGDFFSEERHLMQGEWQSLDDPASRMTIRGADVYDYYNGAFSGHQWMTLGGTCPDAPFEGIGWTRTELETQDSWCVHLGEVTADRLELINPGQGNILTYSRVD
;
A
#
# COMPACT_ATOMS: atom_id res chain seq x y z
N MET A 1 -9.43 -79.22 32.97
CA MET A 1 -9.30 -77.77 33.26
C MET A 1 -8.81 -77.07 32.01
N ASN A 2 -9.55 -76.04 31.61
CA ASN A 2 -9.39 -75.22 30.41
C ASN A 2 -8.00 -74.57 30.29
N ARG A 3 -7.50 -74.32 29.08
CA ARG A 3 -7.64 -73.02 28.36
C ARG A 3 -6.78 -73.01 27.09
N TRP A 4 -7.45 -72.72 25.97
CA TRP A 4 -6.86 -72.19 24.74
C TRP A 4 -6.53 -70.71 24.97
N ILE A 5 -5.44 -70.21 24.38
CA ILE A 5 -5.24 -68.77 24.16
C ILE A 5 -4.92 -68.55 22.69
N SER A 6 -5.88 -67.92 22.02
CA SER A 6 -5.80 -67.32 20.69
C SER A 6 -5.18 -65.92 20.75
N GLY A 7 -4.72 -65.44 19.60
CA GLY A 7 -4.69 -64.01 19.25
C GLY A 7 -3.31 -63.36 19.26
N ALA A 8 -2.96 -62.45 18.37
CA ALA A 8 -3.68 -61.88 17.24
C ALA A 8 -2.63 -61.25 16.31
N THR A 9 -2.71 -61.55 15.01
CA THR A 9 -1.89 -60.90 13.98
C THR A 9 -2.43 -59.48 13.77
N GLY A 10 -1.71 -58.48 14.25
CA GLY A 10 -2.07 -57.07 14.06
C GLY A 10 -1.88 -56.66 12.60
N LEU A 11 -2.99 -56.34 11.93
CA LEU A 11 -3.02 -55.73 10.61
C LEU A 11 -2.70 -54.23 10.77
N VAL A 12 -1.52 -53.80 10.32
CA VAL A 12 -1.16 -52.38 10.26
C VAL A 12 -1.82 -51.79 9.00
N LEU A 13 -2.91 -51.05 9.17
CA LEU A 13 -3.44 -50.18 8.10
C LEU A 13 -2.47 -49.00 7.93
N GLY A 14 -1.74 -48.97 6.82
CA GLY A 14 -0.98 -47.80 6.40
C GLY A 14 -1.94 -46.67 6.02
N ALA A 15 -1.84 -45.54 6.72
CA ALA A 15 -2.44 -44.30 6.28
C ALA A 15 -1.74 -43.86 4.99
N LEU A 16 -2.48 -43.80 3.88
CA LEU A 16 -2.02 -43.14 2.66
C LEU A 16 -1.99 -41.64 2.95
N PRO A 17 -0.85 -40.94 2.78
CA PRO A 17 -0.83 -39.49 2.89
C PRO A 17 -1.73 -38.92 1.79
N LEU A 18 -2.74 -38.14 2.15
CA LEU A 18 -3.38 -37.26 1.18
C LEU A 18 -2.30 -36.32 0.66
N ALA A 19 -2.07 -36.31 -0.65
CA ALA A 19 -1.20 -35.32 -1.27
C ALA A 19 -1.72 -33.93 -0.89
N ALA A 20 -0.87 -33.11 -0.29
CA ALA A 20 -1.18 -31.70 -0.07
C ALA A 20 -1.48 -31.08 -1.46
N GLN A 21 -2.71 -30.63 -1.67
CA GLN A 21 -3.09 -29.97 -2.91
C GLN A 21 -2.52 -28.55 -2.89
N ALA A 22 -1.42 -28.33 -3.58
CA ALA A 22 -0.91 -26.99 -3.87
C ALA A 22 -1.96 -26.20 -4.68
N GLY A 23 -2.37 -25.02 -4.21
CA GLY A 23 -3.42 -24.24 -4.87
C GLY A 23 -4.26 -23.33 -3.98
N LEU A 24 -5.04 -22.46 -4.63
CA LEU A 24 -6.00 -21.58 -3.97
C LEU A 24 -7.38 -22.24 -4.00
N GLU A 25 -7.96 -22.46 -2.84
CA GLU A 25 -9.34 -22.89 -2.66
C GLU A 25 -10.18 -21.76 -2.06
N VAL A 26 -11.43 -21.64 -2.48
CA VAL A 26 -12.40 -20.71 -1.88
C VAL A 26 -13.54 -21.53 -1.28
N CYS A 27 -13.80 -21.33 0.01
CA CYS A 27 -14.90 -21.94 0.76
C CYS A 27 -15.98 -20.92 1.06
N ASN A 28 -17.24 -21.23 0.73
CA ASN A 28 -18.38 -20.39 1.05
C ASN A 28 -19.09 -20.91 2.31
N THR A 29 -18.92 -20.23 3.44
CA THR A 29 -19.60 -20.57 4.71
C THR A 29 -20.85 -19.72 4.96
N THR A 30 -21.24 -18.88 4.01
CA THR A 30 -22.47 -18.07 4.09
C THR A 30 -23.70 -18.89 3.69
N ASP A 31 -24.88 -18.36 3.99
CA ASP A 31 -26.16 -18.94 3.57
C ASP A 31 -26.55 -18.57 2.12
N LEU A 32 -25.74 -17.78 1.41
CA LEU A 32 -26.01 -17.31 0.05
C LEU A 32 -25.08 -17.96 -0.96
N ARG A 33 -25.52 -18.05 -2.22
CA ARG A 33 -24.64 -18.43 -3.33
C ARG A 33 -23.74 -17.27 -3.69
N HIS A 34 -22.42 -17.52 -3.79
CA HIS A 34 -21.43 -16.54 -4.22
C HIS A 34 -20.92 -16.85 -5.63
N SER A 35 -20.67 -15.79 -6.40
CA SER A 35 -19.96 -15.80 -7.66
C SER A 35 -18.57 -15.24 -7.43
N VAL A 36 -17.52 -16.02 -7.68
CA VAL A 36 -16.14 -15.71 -7.29
C VAL A 36 -15.25 -15.53 -8.51
N ALA A 37 -14.38 -14.52 -8.48
CA ALA A 37 -13.27 -14.34 -9.40
C ALA A 37 -11.97 -14.13 -8.60
N ILE A 38 -10.83 -14.43 -9.21
CA ILE A 38 -9.50 -14.16 -8.64
C ILE A 38 -8.66 -13.32 -9.61
N GLY A 39 -7.73 -12.56 -9.07
CA GLY A 39 -6.69 -11.83 -9.77
C GLY A 39 -5.33 -12.22 -9.17
N TYR A 40 -4.31 -12.35 -10.00
CA TYR A 40 -2.97 -12.76 -9.59
C TYR A 40 -1.93 -12.36 -10.63
N GLU A 41 -0.66 -12.29 -10.24
CA GLU A 41 0.43 -12.10 -11.18
C GLU A 41 0.85 -13.46 -11.76
N ALA A 42 0.62 -13.67 -13.06
CA ALA A 42 1.04 -14.90 -13.73
C ALA A 42 2.57 -14.95 -13.87
N PRO A 43 3.18 -16.16 -14.01
CA PRO A 43 4.60 -16.27 -14.33
C PRO A 43 4.97 -15.40 -15.54
N GLY A 44 6.00 -14.56 -15.38
CA GLY A 44 6.39 -13.57 -16.39
C GLY A 44 5.86 -12.15 -16.15
N GLY A 45 5.26 -11.86 -15.00
CA GLY A 45 4.93 -10.49 -14.59
C GLY A 45 3.56 -9.98 -15.04
N VAL A 46 2.75 -10.83 -15.67
CA VAL A 46 1.48 -10.40 -16.28
C VAL A 46 0.33 -10.60 -15.31
N TRP A 47 -0.22 -9.50 -14.80
CA TRP A 47 -1.46 -9.51 -14.03
C TRP A 47 -2.58 -10.21 -14.82
N THR A 48 -3.24 -11.18 -14.20
CA THR A 48 -4.25 -12.04 -14.83
C THR A 48 -5.44 -12.19 -13.91
N SER A 49 -6.65 -12.17 -14.46
CA SER A 49 -7.89 -12.41 -13.73
C SER A 49 -8.69 -13.58 -14.33
N GLU A 50 -9.35 -14.35 -13.47
CA GLU A 50 -10.12 -15.54 -13.82
C GLU A 50 -11.42 -15.63 -13.00
N GLY A 51 -12.49 -16.17 -13.56
CA GLY A 51 -13.81 -16.29 -12.92
C GLY A 51 -14.88 -16.84 -13.87
N TRP A 52 -16.18 -16.85 -13.57
CA TRP A 52 -16.83 -16.69 -12.28
C TRP A 52 -17.20 -18.07 -11.71
N TRP A 53 -16.46 -18.56 -10.72
CA TRP A 53 -16.82 -19.80 -10.05
C TRP A 53 -18.07 -19.59 -9.20
N GLN A 54 -19.07 -20.45 -9.38
CA GLN A 54 -20.30 -20.40 -8.61
C GLN A 54 -20.18 -21.31 -7.39
N LEU A 55 -20.21 -20.75 -6.17
CA LEU A 55 -20.11 -21.49 -4.92
C LEU A 55 -21.46 -21.50 -4.19
N ALA A 56 -22.05 -22.67 -4.01
CA ALA A 56 -23.23 -22.85 -3.17
C ALA A 56 -22.89 -22.64 -1.68
N PRO A 57 -23.89 -22.40 -0.80
CA PRO A 57 -23.69 -22.43 0.65
C PRO A 57 -23.01 -23.73 1.11
N GLY A 58 -21.95 -23.61 1.88
CA GLY A 58 -21.14 -24.73 2.40
C GLY A 58 -20.17 -25.37 1.39
N GLU A 59 -20.06 -24.83 0.17
CA GLU A 59 -19.21 -25.41 -0.89
C GLU A 59 -17.79 -24.80 -0.87
N CYS A 60 -16.77 -25.66 -1.04
CA CYS A 60 -15.39 -25.25 -1.32
C CYS A 60 -15.03 -25.61 -2.77
N LYS A 61 -14.35 -24.70 -3.48
CA LYS A 61 -13.88 -24.93 -4.86
C LYS A 61 -12.42 -24.51 -5.03
N PRO A 62 -11.58 -25.36 -5.66
CA PRO A 62 -10.26 -24.94 -6.11
C PRO A 62 -10.44 -23.92 -7.26
N VAL A 63 -9.92 -22.72 -7.05
CA VAL A 63 -9.90 -21.62 -8.04
C VAL A 63 -8.53 -21.49 -8.69
N MET A 64 -7.49 -22.06 -8.09
CA MET A 64 -6.17 -22.26 -8.69
C MET A 64 -5.64 -23.64 -8.33
N GLY A 65 -5.36 -24.48 -9.33
CA GLY A 65 -4.90 -25.87 -9.14
C GLY A 65 -3.38 -26.06 -9.24
N ARG A 66 -2.59 -25.03 -8.94
CA ARG A 66 -1.13 -25.05 -8.97
C ARG A 66 -0.59 -24.33 -7.74
N ASP A 67 0.68 -24.59 -7.41
CA ASP A 67 1.42 -23.81 -6.41
C ASP A 67 1.21 -22.32 -6.61
N LEU A 68 0.87 -21.62 -5.52
CA LEU A 68 0.60 -20.20 -5.51
C LEU A 68 1.77 -19.41 -6.07
N GLY A 69 3.02 -19.77 -5.69
CA GLY A 69 4.26 -19.14 -6.17
C GLY A 69 4.38 -17.63 -5.92
N ARG A 70 3.36 -17.00 -5.32
CA ARG A 70 3.19 -15.59 -4.99
C ARG A 70 2.43 -15.52 -3.67
N ARG A 71 2.67 -14.46 -2.91
CA ARG A 71 2.04 -14.26 -1.59
C ARG A 71 0.66 -13.61 -1.67
N TYR A 72 0.49 -12.68 -2.60
CA TYR A 72 -0.73 -11.88 -2.71
C TYR A 72 -1.60 -12.38 -3.86
N PHE A 73 -2.86 -12.66 -3.52
CA PHE A 73 -3.92 -12.90 -4.48
C PHE A 73 -5.01 -11.87 -4.29
N TYR A 74 -5.80 -11.67 -5.33
CA TYR A 74 -6.92 -10.75 -5.31
C TYR A 74 -8.16 -11.57 -5.56
N TYR A 75 -9.26 -11.26 -4.88
CA TYR A 75 -10.51 -11.96 -5.09
C TYR A 75 -11.68 -11.00 -5.13
N ARG A 76 -12.71 -11.41 -5.86
CA ARG A 76 -14.03 -10.80 -5.82
C ARG A 76 -15.04 -11.89 -5.57
N ALA A 77 -15.94 -11.67 -4.61
CA ALA A 77 -17.04 -12.57 -4.33
C ALA A 77 -18.33 -11.74 -4.31
N THR A 78 -19.25 -11.99 -5.24
CA THR A 78 -20.52 -11.27 -5.34
C THR A 78 -21.71 -12.18 -5.01
N THR A 79 -22.73 -11.60 -4.40
CA THR A 79 -24.05 -12.19 -4.21
C THR A 79 -25.08 -11.34 -4.96
N PRO A 80 -26.25 -11.89 -5.32
CA PRO A 80 -27.33 -11.09 -5.90
C PRO A 80 -27.71 -9.92 -4.98
N GLY A 81 -27.58 -8.69 -5.47
CA GLY A 81 -27.91 -7.47 -4.72
C GLY A 81 -26.89 -7.06 -3.64
N GLY A 82 -25.74 -7.75 -3.55
CA GLY A 82 -24.67 -7.40 -2.63
C GLY A 82 -23.70 -6.38 -3.22
N ASP A 83 -23.43 -5.32 -2.46
CA ASP A 83 -22.37 -4.37 -2.78
C ASP A 83 -21.00 -4.99 -2.50
N PHE A 84 -20.02 -4.70 -3.35
CA PHE A 84 -18.64 -5.16 -3.18
C PHE A 84 -17.69 -3.99 -3.30
N ASP A 85 -16.93 -3.72 -2.24
CA ASP A 85 -15.93 -2.67 -2.23
C ASP A 85 -14.53 -3.24 -1.91
N GLY A 86 -13.60 -2.96 -2.81
CA GLY A 86 -12.21 -3.39 -2.77
C GLY A 86 -11.39 -2.45 -3.67
N PRO A 87 -10.18 -2.05 -3.27
CA PRO A 87 -9.48 -0.95 -3.91
C PRO A 87 -8.79 -1.35 -5.23
N PHE A 88 -8.57 -2.65 -5.46
CA PHE A 88 -7.86 -3.16 -6.64
C PHE A 88 -8.82 -3.37 -7.81
N SER A 89 -8.39 -3.14 -9.05
CA SER A 89 -9.22 -3.32 -10.23
C SER A 89 -8.59 -4.30 -11.23
N PHE A 90 -9.38 -5.23 -11.75
CA PHE A 90 -9.00 -6.13 -12.84
C PHE A 90 -10.05 -6.11 -13.95
N CYS A 91 -9.66 -6.58 -15.14
CA CYS A 91 -10.59 -6.78 -16.23
C CYS A 91 -11.47 -8.03 -15.98
N SER A 92 -12.74 -7.98 -16.36
CA SER A 92 -13.65 -9.15 -16.31
C SER A 92 -14.67 -9.13 -17.45
N THR A 93 -15.42 -10.21 -17.59
CA THR A 93 -16.65 -10.25 -18.39
C THR A 93 -17.82 -10.74 -17.53
N PRO A 94 -19.09 -10.64 -17.99
CA PRO A 94 -20.23 -11.22 -17.27
C PRO A 94 -20.24 -12.76 -17.24
N ASP A 95 -19.68 -13.41 -18.26
CA ASP A 95 -19.56 -14.86 -18.40
C ASP A 95 -18.23 -15.39 -17.81
N PRO A 96 -18.02 -16.71 -17.64
CA PRO A 96 -16.72 -17.24 -17.22
C PRO A 96 -15.57 -16.82 -18.15
N PHE A 97 -14.42 -16.49 -17.56
CA PHE A 97 -13.31 -15.82 -18.24
C PHE A 97 -11.93 -16.15 -17.65
N THR A 98 -10.92 -15.90 -18.49
CA THR A 98 -9.49 -15.77 -18.14
C THR A 98 -8.94 -14.61 -18.97
N ILE A 99 -8.40 -13.56 -18.35
CA ILE A 99 -7.91 -12.36 -19.04
C ILE A 99 -6.51 -12.02 -18.52
N ALA A 100 -5.54 -11.92 -19.43
CA ALA A 100 -4.20 -11.41 -19.15
C ALA A 100 -4.16 -9.88 -19.36
N GLY A 101 -3.50 -9.16 -18.47
CA GLY A 101 -3.43 -7.70 -18.39
C GLY A 101 -4.64 -7.08 -17.67
N ASP A 102 -4.36 -6.16 -16.74
CA ASP A 102 -5.30 -5.47 -15.86
C ASP A 102 -5.58 -4.00 -16.29
N LYS A 103 -4.83 -3.48 -17.26
CA LYS A 103 -4.99 -2.13 -17.81
C LYS A 103 -5.94 -2.08 -19.02
N ASP A 104 -6.47 -0.89 -19.27
CA ASP A 104 -7.30 -0.52 -20.44
C ASP A 104 -8.50 -1.45 -20.71
N CYS A 105 -9.12 -1.99 -19.66
CA CYS A 105 -10.20 -2.99 -19.78
C CYS A 105 -11.31 -2.55 -20.75
N ALA A 106 -11.80 -1.31 -20.62
CA ALA A 106 -12.88 -0.80 -21.47
C ALA A 106 -12.49 -0.71 -22.95
N ALA A 107 -11.27 -0.24 -23.25
CA ALA A 107 -10.76 -0.17 -24.63
C ALA A 107 -10.59 -1.56 -25.25
N ARG A 108 -10.38 -2.58 -24.41
CA ARG A 108 -10.26 -4.00 -24.77
C ARG A 108 -11.59 -4.75 -24.78
N GLY A 109 -12.71 -4.07 -24.49
CA GLY A 109 -14.06 -4.65 -24.47
C GLY A 109 -14.41 -5.44 -23.21
N TYR A 110 -13.72 -5.17 -22.09
CA TYR A 110 -13.95 -5.79 -20.79
C TYR A 110 -14.51 -4.80 -19.77
N ASP A 111 -15.14 -5.33 -18.73
CA ASP A 111 -15.56 -4.57 -17.56
C ASP A 111 -14.37 -4.31 -16.64
N LYS A 112 -14.33 -3.13 -16.00
CA LYS A 112 -13.38 -2.83 -14.91
C LYS A 112 -14.03 -3.19 -13.57
N THR A 113 -13.47 -4.18 -12.90
CA THR A 113 -14.10 -4.84 -11.75
C THR A 113 -13.22 -4.79 -10.52
N ARG A 114 -13.79 -4.44 -9.36
CA ARG A 114 -13.07 -4.28 -8.08
C ARG A 114 -12.84 -5.59 -7.33
N PHE A 115 -11.66 -5.77 -6.75
CA PHE A 115 -11.19 -6.96 -6.00
C PHE A 115 -10.61 -6.55 -4.64
N ARG A 116 -10.62 -7.48 -3.67
CA ARG A 116 -9.93 -7.39 -2.37
C ARG A 116 -8.66 -8.22 -2.39
N LYS A 117 -7.64 -7.80 -1.66
CA LYS A 117 -6.38 -8.54 -1.50
C LYS A 117 -6.54 -9.61 -0.41
N VAL A 118 -5.97 -10.79 -0.63
CA VAL A 118 -5.74 -11.83 0.37
C VAL A 118 -4.25 -12.13 0.42
N ASP A 119 -3.71 -12.15 1.64
CA ASP A 119 -2.33 -12.53 1.92
C ASP A 119 -2.29 -14.02 2.28
N THR A 120 -1.70 -14.81 1.38
CA THR A 120 -1.56 -16.26 1.53
C THR A 120 -0.25 -16.65 2.21
N GLY A 121 0.59 -15.68 2.60
CA GLY A 121 1.95 -15.92 3.04
C GLY A 121 2.78 -16.59 1.95
N ASN A 122 3.70 -17.46 2.34
CA ASN A 122 4.48 -18.29 1.41
C ASN A 122 3.88 -19.70 1.28
N ALA A 123 2.57 -19.84 1.51
CA ALA A 123 1.92 -21.13 1.46
C ALA A 123 1.81 -21.61 0.01
N ALA A 124 2.18 -22.88 -0.24
CA ALA A 124 1.96 -23.51 -1.54
C ALA A 124 0.46 -23.75 -1.83
N ASP A 125 -0.36 -23.73 -0.77
CA ASP A 125 -1.80 -23.83 -0.79
C ASP A 125 -2.46 -22.90 0.24
N PHE A 126 -3.66 -22.41 -0.08
CA PHE A 126 -4.42 -21.52 0.79
C PHE A 126 -5.92 -21.69 0.60
N THR A 127 -6.68 -21.66 1.70
CA THR A 127 -8.15 -21.67 1.67
C THR A 127 -8.72 -20.33 2.10
N LEU A 128 -9.27 -19.58 1.15
CA LEU A 128 -10.04 -18.36 1.41
C LEU A 128 -11.47 -18.73 1.85
N THR A 129 -11.86 -18.35 3.06
CA THR A 129 -13.21 -18.61 3.57
C THR A 129 -14.09 -17.36 3.51
N LEU A 130 -15.18 -17.40 2.74
CA LEU A 130 -16.22 -16.37 2.71
C LEU A 130 -17.17 -16.57 3.89
N VAL A 131 -17.30 -15.54 4.73
CA VAL A 131 -18.16 -15.50 5.93
C VAL A 131 -19.20 -14.38 5.80
N ALA A 132 -20.34 -14.50 6.51
CA ALA A 132 -21.48 -13.61 6.35
C ALA A 132 -21.22 -12.17 6.82
N ASP A 133 -20.39 -12.00 7.87
CA ASP A 133 -19.89 -10.72 8.37
C ASP A 133 -18.48 -10.93 8.94
N GLY A 134 -17.43 -10.50 8.21
CA GLY A 134 -16.06 -10.57 8.71
C GLY A 134 -15.03 -9.96 7.75
N PRO A 135 -13.90 -9.43 8.27
CA PRO A 135 -12.76 -9.04 7.46
C PRO A 135 -12.21 -10.25 6.67
N ALA A 136 -11.45 -9.98 5.61
CA ALA A 136 -10.82 -11.04 4.82
C ALA A 136 -10.04 -12.01 5.74
N PRO A 137 -10.17 -13.34 5.54
CA PRO A 137 -9.40 -14.32 6.32
C PRO A 137 -7.90 -14.08 6.16
N VAL A 138 -7.19 -14.00 7.29
CA VAL A 138 -5.72 -13.99 7.35
C VAL A 138 -5.26 -15.42 7.63
N ALA A 139 -4.18 -15.86 6.98
CA ALA A 139 -3.58 -17.18 7.21
C ALA A 139 -3.31 -17.43 8.71
N PRO A 140 -3.60 -18.64 9.26
CA PRO A 140 -3.15 -18.99 10.59
C PRO A 140 -1.62 -19.08 10.61
N LYS A 141 -0.99 -18.25 11.45
CA LYS A 141 0.47 -18.16 11.64
C LYS A 141 0.99 -19.48 12.21
N GLY A 142 1.50 -20.36 11.36
CA GLY A 142 1.99 -21.66 11.81
C GLY A 142 2.66 -22.53 10.74
N ALA A 143 3.84 -22.14 10.27
CA ALA A 143 4.95 -23.05 9.97
C ALA A 143 6.22 -22.21 9.74
N ALA A 144 7.28 -22.62 10.45
CA ALA A 144 8.49 -21.86 10.73
C ALA A 144 9.46 -21.68 9.54
N ASP A 145 10.42 -20.78 9.82
CA ASP A 145 11.73 -20.56 9.19
C ASP A 145 11.76 -19.67 7.94
N LEU A 146 11.78 -18.35 8.16
CA LEU A 146 12.43 -17.38 7.28
C LEU A 146 13.25 -16.40 8.10
N SER A 147 14.50 -16.25 7.67
CA SER A 147 15.50 -15.27 8.09
C SER A 147 14.93 -13.85 8.19
N ASP A 148 15.43 -13.08 9.15
CA ASP A 148 15.02 -11.72 9.54
C ASP A 148 15.08 -10.62 8.45
N GLU A 149 15.25 -10.97 7.16
CA GLU A 149 15.51 -10.01 6.06
C GLU A 149 14.28 -9.58 5.25
N GLU A 150 13.08 -10.12 5.49
CA GLU A 150 11.85 -9.76 4.73
C GLU A 150 10.65 -9.40 5.64
N ALA A 151 10.88 -9.15 6.93
CA ALA A 151 9.85 -8.57 7.78
C ALA A 151 9.63 -7.10 7.40
N PRO A 152 8.37 -6.61 7.33
CA PRO A 152 8.11 -5.18 7.14
C PRO A 152 8.84 -4.37 8.20
N LEU A 153 9.35 -3.19 7.82
CA LEU A 153 9.96 -2.28 8.78
C LEU A 153 8.92 -1.93 9.86
N GLU A 154 9.25 -2.22 11.11
CA GLU A 154 8.39 -1.95 12.26
C GLU A 154 9.24 -1.40 13.41
N SER A 155 8.83 -0.27 13.99
CA SER A 155 9.37 0.23 15.25
C SER A 155 8.21 0.46 16.23
N LEU A 156 8.39 0.01 17.47
CA LEU A 156 7.33 -0.05 18.48
C LEU A 156 7.85 0.36 19.85
N HIS A 157 7.19 1.35 20.46
CA HIS A 157 7.42 1.78 21.83
C HIS A 157 6.08 2.00 22.52
N PRO A 158 5.51 0.97 23.16
CA PRO A 158 4.14 1.01 23.63
C PRO A 158 3.99 1.95 24.82
N PHE A 159 3.16 2.98 24.65
CA PHE A 159 2.56 3.73 25.75
C PHE A 159 1.04 3.46 25.78
N ALA A 160 0.37 3.82 26.87
CA ALA A 160 -1.08 3.64 26.96
C ALA A 160 -1.77 4.59 25.96
N ARG A 161 -2.38 4.05 24.90
CA ARG A 161 -3.16 4.86 23.94
C ARG A 161 -4.18 5.74 24.65
N GLY A 162 -4.21 7.02 24.27
CA GLY A 162 -5.02 8.07 24.87
C GLY A 162 -4.44 8.68 26.14
N SER A 163 -3.19 8.39 26.51
CA SER A 163 -2.57 8.92 27.73
C SER A 163 -1.87 10.26 27.52
N LEU A 164 -1.49 10.58 26.29
CA LEU A 164 -0.81 11.83 25.93
C LEU A 164 -1.70 12.76 25.12
N GLY A 165 -2.71 12.22 24.44
CA GLY A 165 -3.61 12.96 23.56
C GLY A 165 -4.76 12.10 23.02
N GLU A 166 -5.29 12.44 21.84
CA GLU A 166 -6.35 11.65 21.21
C GLU A 166 -5.78 10.46 20.44
N PRO A 167 -6.17 9.21 20.73
CA PRO A 167 -5.60 8.04 20.09
C PRO A 167 -5.99 7.96 18.61
N PHE A 168 -5.03 7.63 17.75
CA PHE A 168 -5.25 7.49 16.30
C PHE A 168 -4.53 6.28 15.70
N THR A 169 -5.10 5.76 14.61
CA THR A 169 -4.46 4.82 13.69
C THR A 169 -4.75 5.31 12.28
N GLN A 170 -3.72 5.61 11.49
CA GLN A 170 -3.91 6.22 10.18
C GLN A 170 -2.76 5.86 9.23
N ASN A 171 -3.06 5.72 7.94
CA ASN A 171 -2.05 5.56 6.90
C ASN A 171 -1.48 6.92 6.51
N GLY A 172 -0.18 6.95 6.22
CA GLY A 172 0.51 8.14 5.72
C GLY A 172 1.79 7.79 4.98
N ILE A 173 2.53 8.83 4.62
CA ILE A 173 3.84 8.73 3.99
C ILE A 173 4.88 9.28 4.97
N PHE A 174 5.85 8.47 5.38
CA PHE A 174 7.03 8.93 6.08
C PHE A 174 7.91 9.75 5.12
N THR A 175 8.23 10.98 5.50
CA THR A 175 8.93 11.95 4.66
C THR A 175 10.33 12.29 5.17
N GLY A 176 10.80 11.64 6.23
CA GLY A 176 12.14 11.84 6.79
C GLY A 176 12.11 12.51 8.16
N CYS A 177 13.29 12.66 8.75
CA CYS A 177 13.49 13.35 10.02
C CYS A 177 14.46 14.52 9.83
N GLU A 178 14.16 15.66 10.47
CA GLU A 178 14.87 16.91 10.27
C GLU A 178 15.14 17.61 11.61
N LEU A 179 16.24 18.37 11.65
CA LEU A 179 16.58 19.28 12.73
C LEU A 179 16.42 20.72 12.22
N ILE A 180 15.33 21.38 12.61
CA ILE A 180 15.04 22.77 12.22
C ILE A 180 14.91 23.62 13.48
N ASP A 181 15.68 24.71 13.54
CA ASP A 181 15.70 25.66 14.68
C ASP A 181 15.91 24.99 16.05
N GLY A 182 16.64 23.87 16.07
CA GLY A 182 16.93 23.11 17.29
C GLY A 182 15.81 22.16 17.72
N LEU A 183 14.74 22.04 16.94
CA LEU A 183 13.70 21.03 17.09
C LEU A 183 14.01 19.85 16.17
N ASP A 184 14.17 18.68 16.78
CA ASP A 184 14.40 17.42 16.09
C ASP A 184 13.06 16.66 16.03
N TYR A 185 12.68 16.18 14.84
CA TYR A 185 11.42 15.48 14.63
C TYR A 185 11.44 14.63 13.37
N CYS A 186 10.56 13.62 13.35
CA CYS A 186 10.21 12.86 12.16
C CYS A 186 8.86 13.29 11.61
N SER A 187 8.76 13.38 10.29
CA SER A 187 7.64 13.97 9.56
C SER A 187 6.88 12.94 8.73
N PHE A 188 5.56 13.14 8.67
CA PHE A 188 4.67 12.31 7.90
C PHE A 188 3.62 13.16 7.17
N GLU A 189 3.26 12.75 5.96
CA GLU A 189 2.10 13.27 5.23
C GLU A 189 0.91 12.35 5.45
N VAL A 190 -0.17 12.89 6.00
CA VAL A 190 -1.39 12.15 6.33
C VAL A 190 -2.59 12.93 5.83
N GLU A 191 -3.22 12.45 4.75
CA GLU A 191 -4.40 13.09 4.16
C GLU A 191 -4.20 14.60 3.88
N GLY A 192 -3.01 14.98 3.42
CA GLY A 192 -2.66 16.39 3.17
C GLY A 192 -2.37 17.22 4.43
N TRP A 193 -2.13 16.59 5.57
CA TRP A 193 -1.63 17.25 6.78
C TRP A 193 -0.21 16.81 7.11
N ARG A 194 0.54 17.69 7.77
CA ARG A 194 1.89 17.40 8.24
C ARG A 194 1.85 16.91 9.68
N TYR A 195 2.18 15.66 9.90
CA TYR A 195 2.25 15.07 11.23
C TYR A 195 3.71 15.07 11.67
N HIS A 196 4.02 15.65 12.83
CA HIS A 196 5.38 15.70 13.38
C HIS A 196 5.46 14.98 14.72
N ALA A 197 6.41 14.06 14.83
CA ALA A 197 6.78 13.40 16.08
C ALA A 197 8.12 13.97 16.57
N TYR A 198 8.09 14.80 17.62
CA TYR A 198 9.29 15.45 18.16
C TYR A 198 9.99 14.60 19.23
N TYR A 199 11.32 14.72 19.30
CA TYR A 199 12.11 14.17 20.40
C TYR A 199 11.70 14.79 21.74
N GLY A 200 11.62 13.97 22.78
CA GLY A 200 11.19 14.42 24.11
C GLY A 200 9.71 14.84 24.22
N ALA A 201 8.91 14.68 23.17
CA ALA A 201 7.48 15.05 23.13
C ALA A 201 6.55 13.82 23.11
N GLY A 202 6.91 12.77 23.88
CA GLY A 202 6.04 11.61 24.11
C GLY A 202 6.31 10.40 23.20
N THR A 203 6.79 10.61 21.97
CA THR A 203 7.41 9.51 21.20
C THR A 203 8.71 9.09 21.88
N ALA A 204 8.98 7.79 21.96
CA ALA A 204 10.26 7.33 22.47
C ALA A 204 11.40 7.68 21.49
N ASP A 205 12.48 8.28 22.00
CA ASP A 205 13.63 8.68 21.17
C ASP A 205 14.17 7.50 20.33
N ALA A 206 14.20 6.29 20.88
CA ALA A 206 14.63 5.10 20.14
C ALA A 206 13.74 4.75 18.94
N LEU A 207 12.44 5.07 18.97
CA LEU A 207 11.57 4.93 17.80
C LEU A 207 11.97 5.91 16.69
N LEU A 208 12.24 7.16 17.08
CA LEU A 208 12.65 8.20 16.14
C LEU A 208 14.05 7.92 15.58
N ASP A 209 14.96 7.40 16.41
CA ASP A 209 16.29 6.92 16.00
C ASP A 209 16.18 5.83 14.93
N ASP A 210 15.26 4.86 15.08
CA ASP A 210 15.04 3.84 14.06
C ASP A 210 14.55 4.47 12.73
N LEU A 211 13.58 5.39 12.80
CA LEU A 211 13.00 6.05 11.63
C LEU A 211 14.02 6.87 10.83
N GLN A 212 15.05 7.43 11.46
CA GLN A 212 16.13 8.14 10.75
C GLN A 212 16.84 7.26 9.71
N TYR A 213 16.79 5.93 9.86
CA TYR A 213 17.41 4.97 8.94
C TYR A 213 16.44 4.34 7.96
N TRP A 214 15.15 4.64 8.06
CA TRP A 214 14.14 4.14 7.14
C TRP A 214 14.26 4.83 5.78
N PRO A 215 13.96 4.14 4.67
CA PRO A 215 13.90 4.77 3.37
C PRO A 215 12.82 5.87 3.37
N MET A 216 13.05 6.91 2.58
CA MET A 216 12.11 8.01 2.38
C MET A 216 12.02 8.36 0.88
N PRO A 217 10.83 8.67 0.37
CA PRO A 217 9.52 8.54 1.03
C PRO A 217 9.09 7.08 1.21
N LEU A 218 8.34 6.76 2.27
CA LEU A 218 7.87 5.40 2.56
C LEU A 218 6.42 5.40 3.04
N ALA A 219 5.57 4.55 2.47
CA ALA A 219 4.20 4.37 2.95
C ALA A 219 4.19 3.64 4.30
N VAL A 220 3.47 4.17 5.28
CA VAL A 220 3.45 3.68 6.66
C VAL A 220 2.05 3.74 7.29
N GLU A 221 1.79 2.84 8.23
CA GLU A 221 0.69 2.91 9.18
C GLU A 221 1.25 3.46 10.49
N LEU A 222 0.61 4.52 10.98
CA LEU A 222 0.95 5.20 12.22
C LEU A 222 -0.06 4.83 13.29
N GLU A 223 0.43 4.47 14.49
CA GLU A 223 -0.40 4.39 15.68
C GLU A 223 0.19 5.23 16.80
N GLY A 224 -0.65 6.02 17.44
CA GLY A 224 -0.20 6.93 18.49
C GLY A 224 -1.32 7.74 19.11
N ASP A 225 -0.92 8.86 19.71
CA ASP A 225 -1.80 9.89 20.24
C ASP A 225 -1.50 11.23 19.54
N MET A 226 -2.54 11.94 19.11
CA MET A 226 -2.48 13.34 18.64
C MET A 226 -2.45 14.26 19.86
N ILE A 227 -1.35 15.00 20.03
CA ILE A 227 -1.09 15.85 21.20
C ILE A 227 -1.65 17.25 20.99
N ALA A 228 -1.38 17.84 19.83
CA ALA A 228 -1.77 19.21 19.52
C ALA A 228 -2.01 19.40 18.01
N TYR A 229 -2.87 20.37 17.70
CA TYR A 229 -3.13 20.82 16.34
C TYR A 229 -2.64 22.26 16.18
N GLY A 230 -1.79 22.48 15.19
CA GLY A 230 -1.45 23.80 14.67
C GLY A 230 -2.27 24.12 13.43
N ASP A 231 -1.86 25.15 12.69
CA ASP A 231 -2.59 25.58 11.49
C ASP A 231 -2.44 24.59 10.33
N ILE A 232 -1.25 24.00 10.17
CA ILE A 232 -0.93 23.02 9.11
C ILE A 232 -0.21 21.78 9.63
N THR A 233 0.10 21.73 10.93
CA THR A 233 0.87 20.66 11.57
C THR A 233 0.07 20.00 12.68
N VAL A 234 0.17 18.69 12.79
CA VAL A 234 -0.33 17.90 13.92
C VAL A 234 0.87 17.37 14.69
N GLU A 235 0.95 17.68 15.98
CA GLU A 235 1.95 17.11 16.87
C GLU A 235 1.45 15.75 17.38
N ILE A 236 2.30 14.72 17.28
CA ILE A 236 1.94 13.35 17.63
C ILE A 236 2.98 12.69 18.54
N ALA A 237 2.52 11.78 19.40
CA ALA A 237 3.33 10.74 20.01
C ALA A 237 3.10 9.41 19.29
N LEU A 238 4.15 8.81 18.73
CA LEU A 238 4.09 7.51 18.05
C LEU A 238 4.31 6.36 19.03
N GLY A 239 3.40 5.40 19.02
CA GLY A 239 3.54 4.12 19.71
C GLY A 239 3.98 2.99 18.78
N ARG A 240 3.60 3.06 17.50
CA ARG A 240 3.98 2.10 16.44
C ARG A 240 4.07 2.81 15.10
N VAL A 241 5.08 2.46 14.32
CA VAL A 241 5.14 2.75 12.88
C VAL A 241 5.41 1.44 12.16
N THR A 242 4.63 1.14 11.12
CA THR A 242 4.78 -0.07 10.32
C THR A 242 4.78 0.30 8.84
N GLU A 243 5.72 -0.21 8.06
CA GLU A 243 5.70 -0.09 6.60
C GLU A 243 4.42 -0.71 6.00
N VAL A 244 3.84 -0.01 5.03
CA VAL A 244 2.68 -0.46 4.26
C VAL A 244 3.07 -0.67 2.81
N PHE A 245 3.24 -1.93 2.41
CA PHE A 245 3.49 -2.29 1.01
C PHE A 245 2.33 -1.86 0.10
N ASP A 246 2.67 -1.21 -1.02
CA ASP A 246 1.75 -0.62 -1.99
C ASP A 246 0.77 0.41 -1.37
N GLY A 247 1.13 1.04 -0.25
CA GLY A 247 0.31 2.05 0.44
C GLY A 247 0.33 3.44 -0.20
N ASP A 248 1.26 3.68 -1.13
CA ASP A 248 1.39 4.94 -1.86
C ASP A 248 1.26 4.70 -3.36
N PHE A 249 0.15 5.16 -3.92
CA PHE A 249 -0.14 5.08 -5.35
C PHE A 249 0.87 5.85 -6.20
N PHE A 250 1.49 6.89 -5.64
CA PHE A 250 2.47 7.75 -6.32
C PHE A 250 3.92 7.47 -5.86
N SER A 251 4.18 6.28 -5.29
CA SER A 251 5.48 5.94 -4.71
C SER A 251 6.64 6.08 -5.69
N GLU A 252 6.45 5.66 -6.95
CA GLU A 252 7.47 5.79 -8.00
C GLU A 252 7.77 7.25 -8.30
N GLU A 253 6.73 8.08 -8.51
CA GLU A 253 6.89 9.51 -8.78
C GLU A 253 7.57 10.22 -7.59
N ARG A 254 7.10 9.99 -6.36
CA ARG A 254 7.72 10.61 -5.17
C ARG A 254 9.18 10.21 -5.02
N HIS A 255 9.53 8.96 -5.31
CA HIS A 255 10.92 8.49 -5.27
C HIS A 255 11.78 9.16 -6.35
N LEU A 256 11.31 9.18 -7.60
CA LEU A 256 12.04 9.77 -8.73
C LEU A 256 12.20 11.29 -8.60
N MET A 257 11.26 11.97 -7.94
CA MET A 257 11.30 13.42 -7.70
C MET A 257 12.35 13.84 -6.68
N GLN A 258 12.89 12.95 -5.85
CA GLN A 258 13.88 13.33 -4.83
C GLN A 258 15.18 13.88 -5.45
N GLY A 259 15.80 14.87 -4.78
CA GLY A 259 17.09 15.44 -5.17
C GLY A 259 17.03 16.90 -5.64
N GLU A 260 18.14 17.38 -6.20
CA GLU A 260 18.27 18.73 -6.74
C GLU A 260 17.96 18.76 -8.24
N TRP A 261 17.21 19.77 -8.66
CA TRP A 261 16.69 19.95 -10.00
C TRP A 261 16.99 21.37 -10.49
N GLN A 262 17.51 21.50 -11.70
CA GLN A 262 17.76 22.78 -12.36
C GLN A 262 16.85 22.95 -13.57
N SER A 263 16.22 24.12 -13.71
CA SER A 263 15.40 24.40 -14.89
C SER A 263 16.27 24.49 -16.14
N LEU A 264 15.80 23.87 -17.23
CA LEU A 264 16.45 23.96 -18.54
C LEU A 264 16.22 25.32 -19.22
N ASP A 265 15.09 25.97 -18.94
CA ASP A 265 14.72 27.26 -19.54
C ASP A 265 15.33 28.44 -18.78
N ASP A 266 15.48 28.31 -17.45
CA ASP A 266 16.14 29.31 -16.59
C ASP A 266 17.13 28.63 -15.62
N PRO A 267 18.41 28.48 -15.99
CA PRO A 267 19.40 27.82 -15.14
C PRO A 267 19.64 28.49 -13.78
N ALA A 268 19.19 29.74 -13.58
CA ALA A 268 19.24 30.39 -12.27
C ALA A 268 18.19 29.82 -11.29
N SER A 269 17.13 29.21 -11.81
CA SER A 269 16.08 28.55 -11.04
C SER A 269 16.45 27.11 -10.73
N ARG A 270 16.48 26.79 -9.44
CA ARG A 270 16.72 25.44 -8.92
C ARG A 270 15.73 25.11 -7.83
N MET A 271 15.43 23.83 -7.68
CA MET A 271 14.70 23.33 -6.52
C MET A 271 15.38 22.10 -5.95
N THR A 272 15.21 21.88 -4.66
CA THR A 272 15.61 20.63 -3.98
C THR A 272 14.38 20.01 -3.36
N ILE A 273 14.14 18.73 -3.63
CA ILE A 273 13.06 17.96 -3.04
C ILE A 273 13.67 16.95 -2.07
N ARG A 274 13.27 17.02 -0.79
CA ARG A 274 13.67 16.10 0.28
C ARG A 274 12.43 15.64 1.03
N GLY A 275 12.09 14.36 0.91
CA GLY A 275 10.85 13.84 1.45
C GLY A 275 9.66 14.49 0.77
N ALA A 276 8.91 15.29 1.53
CA ALA A 276 7.82 16.13 1.05
C ALA A 276 8.18 17.63 1.08
N ASP A 277 9.38 18.02 1.49
CA ASP A 277 9.80 19.42 1.52
C ASP A 277 10.43 19.81 0.18
N VAL A 278 10.06 20.99 -0.30
CA VAL A 278 10.51 21.60 -1.55
C VAL A 278 11.16 22.94 -1.21
N TYR A 279 12.44 23.05 -1.57
CA TYR A 279 13.25 24.24 -1.33
C TYR A 279 13.60 24.88 -2.68
N ASP A 280 13.11 26.09 -2.94
CA ASP A 280 13.44 26.83 -4.16
C ASP A 280 14.64 27.74 -3.96
N TYR A 281 15.44 27.87 -5.02
CA TYR A 281 16.58 28.75 -5.09
C TYR A 281 16.59 29.52 -6.41
N TYR A 282 16.90 30.81 -6.33
CA TYR A 282 17.09 31.66 -7.50
C TYR A 282 18.46 32.35 -7.46
N ASN A 283 19.27 32.17 -8.49
CA ASN A 283 20.68 32.61 -8.51
C ASN A 283 21.48 32.12 -7.28
N GLY A 284 21.14 30.93 -6.77
CA GLY A 284 21.77 30.33 -5.59
C GLY A 284 21.32 30.91 -4.24
N ALA A 285 20.42 31.91 -4.24
CA ALA A 285 19.79 32.40 -3.02
C ALA A 285 18.50 31.61 -2.75
N PHE A 286 18.28 31.24 -1.48
CA PHE A 286 17.02 30.66 -1.04
C PHE A 286 15.85 31.61 -1.36
N SER A 287 14.79 31.07 -1.94
CA SER A 287 13.61 31.85 -2.35
C SER A 287 12.29 31.36 -1.78
N GLY A 288 12.20 30.11 -1.30
CA GLY A 288 10.96 29.58 -0.73
C GLY A 288 11.11 28.18 -0.14
N HIS A 289 10.24 27.86 0.80
CA HIS A 289 10.14 26.54 1.44
C HIS A 289 8.67 26.13 1.49
N GLN A 290 8.33 25.13 0.70
CA GLN A 290 6.99 24.57 0.63
C GLN A 290 7.02 23.11 1.06
N TRP A 291 5.83 22.61 1.36
CA TRP A 291 5.61 21.17 1.44
C TRP A 291 4.75 20.73 0.24
N MET A 292 4.90 19.46 -0.16
CA MET A 292 4.23 18.89 -1.32
C MET A 292 3.33 17.70 -1.02
N THR A 293 2.26 17.57 -1.82
CA THR A 293 1.47 16.35 -1.97
C THR A 293 1.36 15.94 -3.43
N LEU A 294 1.25 14.63 -3.64
CA LEU A 294 0.80 14.07 -4.91
C LEU A 294 -0.63 13.58 -4.76
N GLY A 295 -1.44 13.86 -5.78
CA GLY A 295 -2.83 13.50 -5.82
C GLY A 295 -3.31 13.26 -7.24
N GLY A 296 -4.62 13.10 -7.38
CA GLY A 296 -5.26 13.11 -8.69
C GLY A 296 -5.17 14.48 -9.38
N THR A 297 -5.99 14.66 -10.41
CA THR A 297 -5.99 15.86 -11.24
C THR A 297 -6.11 17.16 -10.44
N CYS A 298 -5.27 18.15 -10.78
CA CYS A 298 -5.36 19.50 -10.24
C CYS A 298 -6.79 20.09 -10.36
N PRO A 299 -7.23 20.90 -9.37
CA PRO A 299 -8.53 21.56 -9.45
C PRO A 299 -8.71 22.37 -10.73
N ASP A 300 -9.90 22.28 -11.32
CA ASP A 300 -10.31 23.01 -12.54
C ASP A 300 -9.46 22.76 -13.79
N ALA A 301 -8.59 21.73 -13.79
CA ALA A 301 -7.78 21.41 -14.94
C ALA A 301 -8.63 20.85 -16.11
N PRO A 302 -8.34 21.23 -17.36
CA PRO A 302 -9.10 20.79 -18.54
C PRO A 302 -8.74 19.37 -19.02
N PHE A 303 -7.75 18.73 -18.40
CA PHE A 303 -7.32 17.36 -18.68
C PHE A 303 -6.90 16.63 -17.40
N GLU A 304 -6.92 15.30 -17.43
CA GLU A 304 -6.50 14.46 -16.31
C GLU A 304 -4.96 14.37 -16.21
N GLY A 305 -4.44 14.25 -15.00
CA GLY A 305 -3.00 14.12 -14.74
C GLY A 305 -2.71 13.95 -13.25
N ILE A 306 -1.47 13.58 -12.89
CA ILE A 306 -1.04 13.50 -11.50
C ILE A 306 -0.83 14.94 -11.00
N GLY A 307 -1.63 15.36 -10.04
CA GLY A 307 -1.52 16.70 -9.46
C GLY A 307 -0.39 16.72 -8.43
N TRP A 308 0.58 17.61 -8.64
CA TRP A 308 1.56 17.99 -7.65
C TRP A 308 1.15 19.32 -7.03
N THR A 309 0.69 19.26 -5.78
CA THR A 309 0.31 20.46 -5.02
C THR A 309 1.47 20.87 -4.14
N ARG A 310 1.82 22.16 -4.19
CA ARG A 310 2.82 22.79 -3.34
C ARG A 310 2.14 23.85 -2.49
N THR A 311 2.48 23.90 -1.22
CA THR A 311 1.86 24.82 -0.26
C THR A 311 2.95 25.52 0.55
N GLU A 312 2.96 26.84 0.52
CA GLU A 312 3.90 27.66 1.29
C GLU A 312 3.66 27.52 2.78
N LEU A 313 4.73 27.35 3.56
CA LEU A 313 4.62 27.12 4.99
C LEU A 313 4.17 28.36 5.77
N GLU A 314 4.57 29.55 5.33
CA GLU A 314 4.25 30.80 6.01
C GLU A 314 2.84 31.32 5.67
N THR A 315 2.48 31.30 4.37
CA THR A 315 1.23 31.90 3.90
C THR A 315 0.10 30.90 3.73
N GLN A 316 0.42 29.59 3.65
CA GLN A 316 -0.51 28.51 3.35
C GLN A 316 -1.15 28.63 1.96
N ASP A 317 -0.57 29.45 1.09
CA ASP A 317 -0.99 29.53 -0.30
C ASP A 317 -0.57 28.25 -1.03
N SER A 318 -1.53 27.60 -1.68
CA SER A 318 -1.30 26.39 -2.45
C SER A 318 -1.46 26.62 -3.95
N TRP A 319 -0.63 25.97 -4.75
CA TRP A 319 -0.81 25.84 -6.19
C TRP A 319 -0.57 24.42 -6.65
N CYS A 320 -1.24 24.03 -7.73
CA CYS A 320 -1.14 22.71 -8.31
C CYS A 320 -0.64 22.79 -9.75
N VAL A 321 0.32 21.94 -10.08
CA VAL A 321 0.75 21.65 -11.45
C VAL A 321 0.60 20.16 -11.72
N HIS A 322 0.44 19.78 -12.98
CA HIS A 322 0.47 18.35 -13.32
C HIS A 322 1.90 17.88 -13.53
N LEU A 323 2.22 16.67 -13.06
CA LEU A 323 3.45 15.99 -13.46
C LEU A 323 3.33 15.53 -14.92
N GLY A 324 4.37 15.84 -15.70
CA GLY A 324 4.60 15.29 -17.02
C GLY A 324 5.50 14.05 -16.94
N GLU A 325 6.56 14.01 -17.74
CA GLU A 325 7.60 13.00 -17.62
C GLU A 325 8.40 13.16 -16.31
N VAL A 326 8.50 12.06 -15.54
CA VAL A 326 9.35 11.96 -14.35
C VAL A 326 10.26 10.74 -14.52
N THR A 327 11.56 10.97 -14.64
CA THR A 327 12.59 9.93 -14.79
C THR A 327 13.74 10.20 -13.83
N ALA A 328 14.75 9.33 -13.84
CA ALA A 328 16.00 9.49 -13.09
C ALA A 328 16.85 10.72 -13.48
N ASP A 329 16.49 11.50 -14.50
CA ASP A 329 17.26 12.67 -14.95
C ASP A 329 16.38 13.82 -15.48
N ARG A 330 15.07 13.63 -15.58
CA ARG A 330 14.11 14.59 -16.12
C ARG A 330 12.88 14.73 -15.22
N LEU A 331 12.46 15.97 -15.02
CA LEU A 331 11.21 16.32 -14.35
C LEU A 331 10.49 17.37 -15.20
N GLU A 332 9.28 17.03 -15.65
CA GLU A 332 8.41 17.95 -16.39
C GLU A 332 7.20 18.34 -15.55
N LEU A 333 6.90 19.64 -15.57
CA LEU A 333 5.74 20.21 -14.91
C LEU A 333 4.85 20.87 -15.95
N ILE A 334 3.60 20.47 -16.00
CA ILE A 334 2.61 20.99 -16.95
C ILE A 334 1.72 21.97 -16.22
N ASN A 335 1.63 23.20 -16.72
CA ASN A 335 0.64 24.14 -16.24
C ASN A 335 -0.76 23.66 -16.65
N PRO A 336 -1.67 23.39 -15.71
CA PRO A 336 -2.97 22.81 -16.04
C PRO A 336 -3.84 23.75 -16.89
N GLY A 337 -3.75 25.07 -16.71
CA GLY A 337 -4.57 26.04 -17.44
C GLY A 337 -4.03 26.40 -18.83
N GLN A 338 -2.72 26.36 -19.02
CA GLN A 338 -2.05 26.83 -20.25
C GLN A 338 -1.41 25.71 -21.08
N GLY A 339 -1.18 24.55 -20.48
CA GLY A 339 -0.53 23.39 -21.11
C GLY A 339 0.95 23.59 -21.43
N ASN A 340 1.57 24.71 -21.02
CA ASN A 340 3.01 24.87 -21.17
C ASN A 340 3.76 23.98 -20.18
N ILE A 341 4.92 23.48 -20.63
CA ILE A 341 5.74 22.54 -19.90
C ILE A 341 6.98 23.26 -19.40
N LEU A 342 7.29 23.13 -18.11
CA LEU A 342 8.57 23.50 -17.52
C LEU A 342 9.40 22.22 -17.38
N THR A 343 10.62 22.22 -17.91
CA THR A 343 11.50 21.04 -17.86
C THR A 343 12.69 21.31 -16.95
N TYR A 344 12.99 20.32 -16.11
CA TYR A 344 14.12 20.32 -15.20
C TYR A 344 15.02 19.11 -15.46
N SER A 345 16.32 19.31 -15.29
CA SER A 345 17.33 18.23 -15.25
C SER A 345 17.88 18.07 -13.85
N ARG A 346 18.23 16.83 -13.49
CA ARG A 346 18.85 16.54 -12.20
C ARG A 346 20.23 17.21 -12.09
N VAL A 347 20.55 17.69 -10.90
CA VAL A 347 21.88 18.19 -10.55
C VAL A 347 22.57 17.09 -9.75
N ASP A 348 23.64 16.51 -10.31
CA ASP A 348 24.46 15.48 -9.67
C ASP A 348 25.27 15.99 -8.47
#